data_AF-A0A346Y2R8-F1
#
_entry.id   AF-A0A346Y2R8-F1
#
_cell.length_a   1.000
_cell.length_b   1.000
_cell.length_c   1.000
_cell.angle_alpha   90.00
_cell.angle_beta   90.00
_cell.angle_gamma   90.00
#
_symmetry.space_group_name_H-M   'P 1'
#
loop_
_entity.id
_entity.type
_entity.pdbx_description
1 polymer ?
#
loop_
_entity_poly.entity_id
_entity_poly.type
_entity_poly.pdbx_seq_one_letter_code
_entity_poly.pdbx_strand_id
1 'polypeptide(L)'
;MTAVIVLIVALAAAGTVAVVQTTRLETARDRATELADEVAARDARIESLESGAAAAPDTPADPLEDLFGAGPEELLDALEGLLEDGGVLDGDDPFGGDLEGLLQGPQADTSGCLTDLEDIDDITGDTVAEQITSSLDAVEAIRGEEFPGVLDPAILTSEEVRDRIEEEIDSGYSAEAADIDLAMLSAIGAIPPGTDLRETQTELLGDQVAGFYDPDTEELVVRSDDATDELDIAGLLTLVHELEHALADAVIGLPALDDNPGDEDGALAELAIVEGDAVALQTIATAVAVSPGDLLGLLSDPDLLAAGAGLDEVPPYLASSLTFPYVAGPTFVCNAYAEGGWDAVDALLQAPPATTAEVLFGGPVDPVDPEPLTGPEGHELVEERTFGAAQLSWLFAAPGGDISQALDDPVEQVRGWQGGRISLWRQADTTEAGGDVVALSFVDGGGLCDAVTEWWQRTEPRLGDRVGTIVCRGDQVMVGVADDEETAMAALGG
;
A
#
# COMPACT_ATOMS: atom_id res chain seq x y z
N MET A 1 13.30 -8.28 2.87
CA MET A 1 12.77 -7.33 3.88
C MET A 1 12.81 -5.96 3.28
N THR A 2 13.93 -5.75 2.60
CA THR A 2 14.42 -4.56 1.95
C THR A 2 13.72 -4.22 0.63
N ALA A 3 12.59 -4.85 0.28
CA ALA A 3 11.83 -4.54 -0.93
C ALA A 3 10.47 -3.94 -0.57
N VAL A 4 9.58 -4.65 0.14
CA VAL A 4 8.23 -4.12 0.48
C VAL A 4 8.27 -3.02 1.55
N ILE A 5 9.02 -3.19 2.65
CA ILE A 5 9.18 -2.12 3.65
C ILE A 5 9.97 -0.98 3.05
N VAL A 6 11.06 -1.24 2.31
CA VAL A 6 11.83 -0.20 1.61
C VAL A 6 10.99 0.50 0.55
N LEU A 7 9.99 -0.15 -0.03
CA LEU A 7 9.07 0.45 -0.98
C LEU A 7 7.94 1.21 -0.27
N ILE A 8 7.40 0.78 0.86
CA ILE A 8 6.51 1.62 1.68
C ILE A 8 7.29 2.83 2.21
N VAL A 9 8.53 2.66 2.65
CA VAL A 9 9.55 3.68 3.01
C VAL A 9 9.83 4.61 1.81
N ALA A 10 10.08 4.07 0.62
CA ALA A 10 10.41 4.81 -0.59
C ALA A 10 9.19 5.45 -1.27
N LEU A 11 8.00 4.89 -1.17
CA LEU A 11 6.76 5.45 -1.71
C LEU A 11 6.16 6.46 -0.73
N ALA A 12 6.28 6.24 0.58
CA ALA A 12 5.88 7.20 1.61
C ALA A 12 6.76 8.45 1.64
N ALA A 13 7.93 8.45 1.00
CA ALA A 13 8.76 9.63 0.81
C ALA A 13 9.12 9.97 -0.64
N ALA A 14 8.55 9.25 -1.61
CA ALA A 14 8.84 9.35 -3.03
C ALA A 14 10.35 9.32 -3.36
N GLY A 15 10.99 8.13 -3.32
CA GLY A 15 12.22 7.86 -4.09
C GLY A 15 13.37 7.01 -3.58
N THR A 16 13.25 5.67 -3.58
CA THR A 16 14.44 4.81 -3.77
C THR A 16 14.14 3.45 -4.37
N VAL A 17 14.52 3.25 -5.63
CA VAL A 17 14.65 1.91 -6.24
C VAL A 17 16.06 1.66 -6.83
N ALA A 18 16.99 2.63 -6.73
CA ALA A 18 18.21 2.57 -7.55
C ALA A 18 19.52 2.08 -6.90
N VAL A 19 19.59 1.68 -5.62
CA VAL A 19 20.91 1.38 -4.98
C VAL A 19 21.09 -0.07 -4.50
N VAL A 20 20.04 -0.90 -4.39
CA VAL A 20 20.20 -2.23 -3.79
C VAL A 20 20.72 -3.32 -4.77
N GLN A 21 20.85 -3.01 -6.06
CA GLN A 21 21.19 -4.01 -7.08
C GLN A 21 22.63 -4.53 -7.07
N THR A 22 23.64 -3.76 -6.62
CA THR A 22 25.03 -4.22 -6.76
C THR A 22 25.44 -5.31 -5.78
N THR A 23 24.79 -5.38 -4.62
CA THR A 23 25.09 -6.42 -3.60
C THR A 23 24.16 -7.63 -3.77
N ARG A 24 22.91 -7.41 -4.22
CA ARG A 24 21.89 -8.46 -4.44
C ARG A 24 22.22 -9.39 -5.61
N LEU A 25 22.84 -8.92 -6.68
CA LEU A 25 23.21 -9.79 -7.83
C LEU A 25 24.28 -10.84 -7.51
N GLU A 26 25.16 -10.58 -6.54
CA GLU A 26 26.17 -11.57 -6.11
C GLU A 26 25.53 -12.64 -5.21
N THR A 27 24.68 -12.23 -4.26
CA THR A 27 23.96 -13.16 -3.37
C THR A 27 22.89 -13.98 -4.12
N ALA A 28 22.15 -13.39 -5.05
CA ALA A 28 21.15 -14.10 -5.88
C ALA A 28 21.81 -15.12 -6.81
N ARG A 29 23.01 -14.82 -7.33
CA ARG A 29 23.77 -15.77 -8.15
C ARG A 29 24.27 -16.97 -7.34
N ASP A 30 24.70 -16.74 -6.11
CA ASP A 30 25.14 -17.81 -5.21
C ASP A 30 23.94 -18.67 -4.75
N ARG A 31 22.80 -18.05 -4.44
CA ARG A 31 21.54 -18.75 -4.06
C ARG A 31 20.91 -19.52 -5.23
N ALA A 32 20.95 -18.98 -6.45
CA ALA A 32 20.49 -19.71 -7.64
C ALA A 32 21.37 -20.95 -7.94
N THR A 33 22.66 -20.89 -7.58
CA THR A 33 23.56 -22.05 -7.72
C THR A 33 23.26 -23.11 -6.66
N GLU A 34 22.93 -22.69 -5.43
CA GLU A 34 22.53 -23.58 -4.33
C GLU A 34 21.17 -24.26 -4.59
N LEU A 35 20.17 -23.49 -5.03
CA LEU A 35 18.84 -23.99 -5.41
C LEU A 35 18.90 -24.98 -6.58
N ALA A 36 19.77 -24.73 -7.58
CA ALA A 36 19.98 -25.68 -8.67
C ALA A 36 20.54 -27.02 -8.20
N ASP A 37 21.41 -27.01 -7.19
CA ASP A 37 21.96 -28.23 -6.58
C ASP A 37 20.91 -28.94 -5.69
N GLU A 38 20.04 -28.21 -5.01
CA GLU A 38 18.93 -28.76 -4.20
C GLU A 38 17.81 -29.37 -5.05
N VAL A 39 17.43 -28.73 -6.16
CA VAL A 39 16.46 -29.27 -7.12
C VAL A 39 16.99 -30.57 -7.73
N ALA A 40 18.26 -30.61 -8.12
CA ALA A 40 18.90 -31.84 -8.60
C ALA A 40 18.90 -32.97 -7.54
N ALA A 41 18.98 -32.63 -6.25
CA ALA A 41 18.89 -33.59 -5.16
C ALA A 41 17.45 -34.06 -4.88
N ARG A 42 16.44 -33.19 -5.01
CA ARG A 42 15.01 -33.54 -4.90
C ARG A 42 14.57 -34.44 -6.04
N ASP A 43 14.96 -34.15 -7.28
CA ASP A 43 14.63 -34.97 -8.45
C ASP A 43 15.15 -36.41 -8.31
N ALA A 44 16.38 -36.56 -7.83
CA ALA A 44 16.96 -37.89 -7.55
C ALA A 44 16.21 -38.65 -6.45
N ARG A 45 15.59 -37.93 -5.50
CA ARG A 45 14.81 -38.52 -4.41
C ARG A 45 13.39 -38.88 -4.84
N ILE A 46 12.77 -38.09 -5.71
CA ILE A 46 11.48 -38.38 -6.34
C ILE A 46 11.59 -39.65 -7.20
N GLU A 47 12.62 -39.75 -8.04
CA GLU A 47 12.86 -40.95 -8.88
C GLU A 47 13.05 -42.23 -8.04
N SER A 48 13.67 -42.09 -6.85
CA SER A 48 13.80 -43.18 -5.88
C SER A 48 12.45 -43.58 -5.25
N LEU A 49 11.55 -42.63 -4.97
CA LEU A 49 10.26 -42.88 -4.34
C LEU A 49 9.25 -43.49 -5.32
N GLU A 50 9.26 -43.04 -6.57
CA GLU A 50 8.41 -43.57 -7.65
C GLU A 50 8.74 -45.03 -7.98
N SER A 51 10.01 -45.43 -7.83
CA SER A 51 10.44 -46.84 -8.00
C SER A 51 9.87 -47.79 -6.92
N GLY A 52 9.39 -47.26 -5.79
CA GLY A 52 8.91 -48.02 -4.64
C GLY A 52 7.39 -48.16 -4.52
N ALA A 53 6.60 -47.32 -5.20
CA ALA A 53 5.15 -47.18 -4.94
C ALA A 53 4.22 -48.09 -5.77
N ALA A 54 4.74 -48.97 -6.63
CA ALA A 54 3.91 -49.86 -7.46
C ALA A 54 3.45 -51.14 -6.72
N ALA A 55 2.59 -51.03 -5.69
CA ALA A 55 1.89 -52.20 -5.10
C ALA A 55 0.63 -51.87 -4.22
N ALA A 56 -0.45 -51.33 -4.82
CA ALA A 56 -1.91 -51.56 -4.57
C ALA A 56 -2.55 -51.46 -3.13
N PRO A 57 -3.90 -51.52 -2.97
CA PRO A 57 -4.95 -50.56 -3.37
C PRO A 57 -6.06 -50.26 -2.29
N ASP A 58 -6.98 -49.35 -2.66
CA ASP A 58 -8.41 -49.13 -2.30
C ASP A 58 -8.88 -48.50 -0.95
N THR A 59 -9.68 -47.43 -1.12
CA THR A 59 -10.54 -46.64 -0.22
C THR A 59 -11.77 -47.40 0.29
N PRO A 60 -12.43 -47.00 1.41
CA PRO A 60 -13.65 -46.16 1.26
C PRO A 60 -14.08 -45.23 2.44
N ALA A 61 -14.85 -44.20 2.05
CA ALA A 61 -16.07 -43.61 2.65
C ALA A 61 -16.02 -42.74 3.93
N ASP A 62 -16.17 -41.44 3.67
CA ASP A 62 -17.06 -40.40 4.24
C ASP A 62 -18.17 -40.84 5.24
N PRO A 63 -18.24 -40.17 6.42
CA PRO A 63 -19.43 -40.21 7.26
C PRO A 63 -19.74 -38.86 7.97
N LEU A 64 -20.26 -37.83 7.31
CA LEU A 64 -20.87 -36.68 8.02
C LEU A 64 -22.18 -36.15 7.39
N GLU A 65 -23.11 -37.05 7.08
CA GLU A 65 -24.47 -36.72 6.56
C GLU A 65 -25.57 -36.76 7.64
N ASP A 66 -25.28 -36.55 8.93
CA ASP A 66 -26.33 -36.80 9.97
C ASP A 66 -26.27 -35.95 11.25
N LEU A 67 -25.84 -34.67 11.21
CA LEU A 67 -25.68 -33.91 12.47
C LEU A 67 -26.46 -32.60 12.70
N PHE A 68 -26.85 -31.76 11.74
CA PHE A 68 -27.51 -30.50 12.11
C PHE A 68 -28.71 -30.12 11.22
N GLY A 69 -29.89 -30.56 11.66
CA GLY A 69 -31.18 -30.16 11.10
C GLY A 69 -31.75 -28.90 11.77
N ALA A 70 -31.51 -27.74 11.18
CA ALA A 70 -32.36 -26.53 11.17
C ALA A 70 -31.75 -25.51 10.17
N GLY A 71 -32.58 -24.80 9.39
CA GLY A 71 -32.13 -24.01 8.24
C GLY A 71 -32.01 -22.48 8.47
N PRO A 72 -31.28 -21.77 7.58
CA PRO A 72 -30.86 -20.37 7.72
C PRO A 72 -31.97 -19.31 7.62
N GLU A 73 -33.20 -19.69 7.25
CA GLU A 73 -34.30 -18.73 7.03
C GLU A 73 -34.99 -18.26 8.34
N GLU A 74 -34.80 -18.94 9.48
CA GLU A 74 -35.36 -18.51 10.78
C GLU A 74 -34.48 -17.46 11.52
N LEU A 75 -33.23 -17.26 11.10
CA LEU A 75 -32.28 -16.32 11.72
C LEU A 75 -32.40 -14.89 11.16
N LEU A 76 -32.82 -14.76 9.90
CA LEU A 76 -33.05 -13.46 9.24
C LEU A 76 -34.31 -12.75 9.78
N ASP A 77 -35.38 -13.49 10.09
CA ASP A 77 -36.62 -12.95 10.69
C ASP A 77 -36.41 -12.41 12.12
N ALA A 78 -35.38 -12.88 12.83
CA ALA A 78 -35.04 -12.43 14.18
C ALA A 78 -34.21 -11.13 14.19
N LEU A 79 -33.44 -10.89 13.12
CA LEU A 79 -32.62 -9.68 12.95
C LEU A 79 -33.45 -8.49 12.47
N GLU A 80 -34.44 -8.72 11.61
CA GLU A 80 -35.34 -7.67 11.10
C GLU A 80 -36.28 -7.14 12.19
N GLY A 81 -36.68 -7.98 13.16
CA GLY A 81 -37.47 -7.56 14.32
C GLY A 81 -36.72 -6.74 15.38
N LEU A 82 -35.38 -6.76 15.37
CA LEU A 82 -34.54 -6.06 16.35
C LEU A 82 -34.23 -4.61 15.95
N LEU A 83 -34.37 -4.31 14.65
CA LEU A 83 -34.19 -2.97 14.08
C LEU A 83 -35.46 -2.10 14.17
N GLU A 84 -36.66 -2.70 14.28
CA GLU A 84 -37.92 -1.94 14.24
C GLU A 84 -38.44 -1.44 15.61
N ASP A 85 -38.03 -2.02 16.74
CA ASP A 85 -38.66 -1.75 18.06
C ASP A 85 -37.75 -1.13 19.14
N GLY A 86 -36.59 -0.59 18.76
CA GLY A 86 -35.59 0.00 19.66
C GLY A 86 -35.58 1.53 19.73
N GLY A 87 -36.69 2.17 20.08
CA GLY A 87 -36.74 3.62 20.29
C GLY A 87 -35.87 4.07 21.47
N VAL A 88 -34.64 4.54 21.20
CA VAL A 88 -33.79 5.27 22.15
C VAL A 88 -33.15 6.47 21.45
N LEU A 89 -33.98 7.46 21.12
CA LEU A 89 -33.55 8.82 20.81
C LEU A 89 -34.46 9.78 21.58
N ASP A 90 -34.21 9.91 22.88
CA ASP A 90 -34.75 11.02 23.68
C ASP A 90 -33.86 11.23 24.91
N GLY A 91 -33.04 12.29 24.88
CA GLY A 91 -32.51 12.92 26.09
C GLY A 91 -30.99 13.13 26.14
N ASP A 92 -30.60 14.39 25.92
CA ASP A 92 -29.38 15.07 26.40
C ASP A 92 -28.05 14.31 26.28
N ASP A 93 -27.43 14.51 25.12
CA ASP A 93 -26.08 14.13 24.73
C ASP A 93 -24.99 14.72 25.66
N PRO A 94 -24.21 13.89 26.38
CA PRO A 94 -23.01 14.28 27.09
C PRO A 94 -21.71 14.09 26.28
N PHE A 95 -21.80 13.65 25.02
CA PHE A 95 -20.70 13.32 24.12
C PHE A 95 -20.64 14.26 22.92
N GLY A 96 -20.80 15.57 23.18
CA GLY A 96 -20.65 16.59 22.16
C GLY A 96 -19.38 16.38 21.33
N GLY A 97 -19.57 15.97 20.07
CA GLY A 97 -18.55 15.58 19.12
C GLY A 97 -19.03 14.39 18.30
N ASP A 98 -19.63 14.67 17.14
CA ASP A 98 -20.21 13.69 16.23
C ASP A 98 -19.21 12.57 15.87
N LEU A 99 -19.66 11.32 16.03
CA LEU A 99 -19.03 10.07 15.54
C LEU A 99 -18.69 10.14 14.03
N GLU A 100 -19.34 11.06 13.31
CA GLU A 100 -19.16 11.40 11.91
C GLU A 100 -17.77 12.01 11.61
N GLY A 101 -17.05 12.51 12.62
CA GLY A 101 -15.68 13.05 12.49
C GLY A 101 -14.59 11.98 12.40
N LEU A 102 -14.85 10.78 12.94
CA LEU A 102 -13.89 9.66 12.94
C LEU A 102 -13.97 8.83 11.65
N LEU A 103 -15.06 8.99 10.89
CA LEU A 103 -15.32 8.34 9.61
C LEU A 103 -15.00 9.22 8.40
N GLN A 104 -14.37 10.40 8.60
CA GLN A 104 -14.11 11.41 7.56
C GLN A 104 -12.81 11.20 6.75
N GLY A 105 -12.04 10.14 7.03
CA GLY A 105 -11.00 9.68 6.10
C GLY A 105 -11.64 9.00 4.86
N PRO A 106 -10.94 8.93 3.72
CA PRO A 106 -11.39 8.09 2.63
C PRO A 106 -11.39 6.63 3.10
N GLN A 107 -12.56 5.99 3.11
CA GLN A 107 -12.71 4.58 3.46
C GLN A 107 -12.72 3.74 2.19
N ALA A 108 -12.06 2.58 2.22
CA ALA A 108 -12.15 1.61 1.14
C ALA A 108 -13.61 1.14 0.99
N ASP A 109 -14.13 1.09 -0.23
CA ASP A 109 -15.39 0.38 -0.50
C ASP A 109 -15.07 -1.10 -0.73
N THR A 110 -15.11 -1.87 0.35
CA THR A 110 -14.84 -3.32 0.33
C THR A 110 -16.12 -4.16 0.19
N SER A 111 -17.27 -3.53 -0.10
CA SER A 111 -18.56 -4.22 -0.14
C SER A 111 -18.60 -5.35 -1.17
N GLY A 112 -17.81 -5.25 -2.25
CA GLY A 112 -17.64 -6.30 -3.24
C GLY A 112 -17.03 -7.60 -2.69
N CYS A 113 -16.21 -7.53 -1.64
CA CYS A 113 -15.63 -8.71 -0.98
C CYS A 113 -16.62 -9.44 -0.07
N LEU A 114 -17.75 -8.84 0.28
CA LEU A 114 -18.72 -9.42 1.22
C LEU A 114 -19.82 -10.22 0.50
N THR A 115 -19.57 -10.66 -0.72
CA THR A 115 -20.47 -11.52 -1.49
C THR A 115 -20.16 -12.99 -1.24
N ASP A 116 -21.18 -13.84 -1.17
CA ASP A 116 -21.03 -15.31 -1.08
C ASP A 116 -20.18 -15.81 0.10
N LEU A 117 -20.41 -15.22 1.28
CA LEU A 117 -19.74 -15.59 2.52
C LEU A 117 -20.18 -16.98 3.03
N GLU A 118 -19.20 -17.82 3.38
CA GLU A 118 -19.40 -19.07 4.12
C GLU A 118 -18.80 -18.89 5.52
N ASP A 119 -19.56 -19.29 6.56
CA ASP A 119 -19.06 -19.27 7.94
C ASP A 119 -17.90 -20.27 8.08
N ILE A 120 -16.81 -19.83 8.70
CA ILE A 120 -15.65 -20.68 9.00
C ILE A 120 -15.40 -20.71 10.52
N ASP A 121 -14.45 -21.55 10.94
CA ASP A 121 -14.07 -21.62 12.35
C ASP A 121 -13.48 -20.28 12.82
N ASP A 122 -13.75 -19.93 14.08
CA ASP A 122 -13.30 -18.68 14.69
C ASP A 122 -11.76 -18.65 14.81
N ILE A 123 -11.14 -17.53 14.41
CA ILE A 123 -9.67 -17.37 14.48
C ILE A 123 -9.16 -17.10 15.90
N THR A 124 -10.07 -16.84 16.85
CA THR A 124 -9.72 -16.71 18.27
C THR A 124 -9.27 -18.05 18.86
N GLY A 125 -8.43 -17.99 19.89
CA GLY A 125 -7.88 -19.17 20.54
C GLY A 125 -7.32 -18.81 21.92
N ASP A 126 -7.12 -19.82 22.77
CA ASP A 126 -6.65 -19.61 24.16
C ASP A 126 -5.13 -19.40 24.23
N THR A 127 -4.42 -19.61 23.11
CA THR A 127 -2.97 -19.42 23.00
C THR A 127 -2.57 -18.88 21.64
N VAL A 128 -1.44 -18.17 21.56
CA VAL A 128 -0.83 -17.72 20.28
C VAL A 128 -0.66 -18.87 19.27
N ALA A 129 -0.27 -20.07 19.72
CA ALA A 129 -0.05 -21.20 18.81
C ALA A 129 -1.36 -21.73 18.21
N GLU A 130 -2.44 -21.75 19.00
CA GLU A 130 -3.77 -22.09 18.51
C GLU A 130 -4.28 -21.02 17.53
N GLN A 131 -4.12 -19.75 17.88
CA GLN A 131 -4.48 -18.62 17.01
C GLN A 131 -3.75 -18.63 15.66
N ILE A 132 -2.46 -18.94 15.65
CA ILE A 132 -1.68 -19.11 14.41
C ILE A 132 -2.27 -20.25 13.56
N THR A 133 -2.59 -21.39 14.19
CA THR A 133 -3.17 -22.53 13.48
C THR A 133 -4.53 -22.18 12.90
N SER A 134 -5.43 -21.58 13.68
CA SER A 134 -6.76 -21.17 13.21
C SER A 134 -6.68 -20.10 12.13
N SER A 135 -5.73 -19.17 12.20
CA SER A 135 -5.55 -18.12 11.19
C SER A 135 -5.04 -18.70 9.87
N LEU A 136 -4.12 -19.68 9.93
CA LEU A 136 -3.68 -20.43 8.73
C LEU A 136 -4.86 -21.15 8.09
N ASP A 137 -5.61 -21.93 8.86
CA ASP A 137 -6.77 -22.67 8.37
C ASP A 137 -7.83 -21.73 7.77
N ALA A 138 -8.04 -20.55 8.38
CA ALA A 138 -8.97 -19.55 7.88
C ALA A 138 -8.52 -18.93 6.56
N VAL A 139 -7.24 -18.57 6.42
CA VAL A 139 -6.66 -18.04 5.18
C VAL A 139 -6.78 -19.07 4.06
N GLU A 140 -6.40 -20.34 4.31
CA GLU A 140 -6.55 -21.42 3.33
C GLU A 140 -8.02 -21.65 2.93
N ALA A 141 -8.94 -21.61 3.89
CA ALA A 141 -10.37 -21.78 3.63
C ALA A 141 -10.96 -20.63 2.82
N ILE A 142 -10.59 -19.40 3.12
CA ILE A 142 -11.06 -18.20 2.41
C ILE A 142 -10.49 -18.18 1.00
N ARG A 143 -9.17 -18.36 0.85
CA ARG A 143 -8.49 -18.31 -0.46
C ARG A 143 -8.82 -19.50 -1.34
N GLY A 144 -9.00 -20.67 -0.74
CA GLY A 144 -9.14 -21.96 -1.45
C GLY A 144 -7.81 -22.55 -1.91
N GLU A 145 -6.69 -22.12 -1.33
CA GLU A 145 -5.32 -22.56 -1.63
C GLU A 145 -4.62 -23.02 -0.34
N GLU A 146 -3.64 -23.92 -0.45
CA GLU A 146 -2.89 -24.46 0.70
C GLU A 146 -1.49 -23.87 0.77
N PHE A 147 -0.98 -23.61 1.99
CA PHE A 147 0.40 -23.19 2.19
C PHE A 147 1.37 -24.32 1.78
N PRO A 148 2.36 -24.05 0.90
CA PRO A 148 3.29 -25.10 0.44
C PRO A 148 4.35 -25.49 1.49
N GLY A 149 4.42 -24.77 2.62
CA GLY A 149 5.42 -24.92 3.67
C GLY A 149 4.86 -24.66 5.06
N VAL A 150 5.69 -24.88 6.07
CA VAL A 150 5.34 -24.53 7.46
C VAL A 150 5.78 -23.10 7.71
N LEU A 151 4.82 -22.23 8.05
CA LEU A 151 5.10 -20.88 8.52
C LEU A 151 5.28 -20.87 10.04
N ASP A 152 6.21 -20.04 10.52
CA ASP A 152 6.46 -19.80 11.94
C ASP A 152 6.48 -18.29 12.21
N PRO A 153 5.29 -17.66 12.33
CA PRO A 153 5.17 -16.23 12.63
C PRO A 153 5.95 -15.82 13.88
N ALA A 154 6.80 -14.80 13.74
CA ALA A 154 7.52 -14.21 14.87
C ALA A 154 6.66 -13.12 15.51
N ILE A 155 6.41 -13.26 16.82
CA ILE A 155 5.73 -12.21 17.60
C ILE A 155 6.77 -11.34 18.27
N LEU A 156 6.85 -10.07 17.86
CA LEU A 156 7.84 -9.11 18.33
C LEU A 156 7.19 -7.96 19.10
N THR A 157 7.93 -7.39 20.03
CA THR A 157 7.52 -6.15 20.73
C THR A 157 7.64 -4.93 19.82
N SER A 158 6.98 -3.83 20.18
CA SER A 158 7.08 -2.55 19.47
C SER A 158 8.52 -2.04 19.38
N GLU A 159 9.33 -2.24 20.43
CA GLU A 159 10.77 -1.87 20.43
C GLU A 159 11.56 -2.69 19.39
N GLU A 160 11.32 -4.00 19.32
CA GLU A 160 11.98 -4.89 18.35
C GLU A 160 11.56 -4.62 16.91
N VAL A 161 10.28 -4.33 16.66
CA VAL A 161 9.80 -3.91 15.34
C VAL A 161 10.43 -2.59 14.93
N ARG A 162 10.46 -1.60 15.83
CA ARG A 162 11.10 -0.30 15.56
C ARG A 162 12.58 -0.43 15.23
N ASP A 163 13.33 -1.23 16.00
CA ASP A 163 14.74 -1.50 15.74
C ASP A 163 14.94 -2.13 14.35
N ARG A 164 14.05 -3.05 13.94
CA ARG A 164 14.09 -3.66 12.60
C ARG A 164 13.82 -2.64 11.50
N ILE A 165 12.80 -1.81 11.66
CA ILE A 165 12.46 -0.75 10.70
C ILE A 165 13.61 0.25 10.56
N GLU A 166 14.24 0.65 11.68
CA GLU A 166 15.40 1.55 11.64
C GLU A 166 16.58 0.93 10.86
N GLU A 167 16.88 -0.35 11.05
CA GLU A 167 17.91 -1.07 10.29
C GLU A 167 17.59 -1.15 8.79
N GLU A 168 16.33 -1.37 8.41
CA GLU A 168 15.90 -1.39 7.02
C GLU A 168 15.98 0.01 6.37
N ILE A 169 15.58 1.07 7.07
CA ILE A 169 15.74 2.45 6.58
C ILE A 169 17.21 2.82 6.45
N ASP A 170 18.07 2.40 7.38
CA ASP A 170 19.52 2.61 7.32
C ASP A 170 20.20 1.88 6.16
N SER A 171 19.69 0.71 5.79
CA SER A 171 20.28 -0.10 4.71
C SER A 171 19.68 0.19 3.33
N GLY A 172 18.39 0.53 3.26
CA GLY A 172 17.63 0.72 2.02
C GLY A 172 17.47 2.18 1.57
N TYR A 173 17.36 3.13 2.52
CA TYR A 173 17.10 4.54 2.22
C TYR A 173 18.29 5.45 2.56
N SER A 174 19.16 5.61 1.55
CA SER A 174 20.38 6.40 1.68
C SER A 174 20.11 7.89 1.92
N ALA A 175 21.04 8.58 2.58
CA ALA A 175 20.93 10.03 2.77
C ALA A 175 20.88 10.81 1.44
N GLU A 176 21.53 10.32 0.38
CA GLU A 176 21.49 10.94 -0.95
C GLU A 176 20.10 10.84 -1.58
N ALA A 177 19.45 9.68 -1.44
CA ALA A 177 18.05 9.51 -1.86
C ALA A 177 17.12 10.44 -1.09
N ALA A 178 17.26 10.50 0.24
CA ALA A 178 16.47 11.40 1.07
C ALA A 178 16.64 12.88 0.72
N ASP A 179 17.86 13.30 0.34
CA ASP A 179 18.12 14.66 -0.13
C ASP A 179 17.46 14.95 -1.49
N ILE A 180 17.44 13.98 -2.41
CA ILE A 180 16.77 14.09 -3.72
C ILE A 180 15.27 14.22 -3.53
N ASP A 181 14.69 13.36 -2.71
CA ASP A 181 13.24 13.29 -2.45
C ASP A 181 12.76 14.54 -1.74
N LEU A 182 13.51 15.01 -0.73
CA LEU A 182 13.26 16.29 -0.08
C LEU A 182 13.29 17.43 -1.09
N ALA A 183 14.27 17.47 -1.99
CA ALA A 183 14.37 18.52 -3.01
C ALA A 183 13.17 18.51 -3.97
N MET A 184 12.74 17.33 -4.41
CA MET A 184 11.62 17.16 -5.35
C MET A 184 10.28 17.51 -4.69
N LEU A 185 9.96 16.89 -3.54
CA LEU A 185 8.68 17.04 -2.87
C LEU A 185 8.49 18.43 -2.25
N SER A 186 9.54 19.00 -1.63
CA SER A 186 9.42 20.33 -1.04
C SER A 186 9.31 21.43 -2.09
N ALA A 187 9.91 21.25 -3.28
CA ALA A 187 9.80 22.22 -4.37
C ALA A 187 8.36 22.38 -4.88
N ILE A 188 7.60 21.28 -4.94
CA ILE A 188 6.20 21.28 -5.39
C ILE A 188 5.21 21.49 -4.24
N GLY A 189 5.68 21.69 -3.01
CA GLY A 189 4.83 21.92 -1.85
C GLY A 189 4.10 20.68 -1.33
N ALA A 190 4.59 19.49 -1.67
CA ALA A 190 4.07 18.23 -1.13
C ALA A 190 4.41 18.08 0.37
N ILE A 191 5.61 18.53 0.76
CA ILE A 191 6.09 18.48 2.15
C ILE A 191 6.76 19.81 2.56
N PRO A 192 6.85 20.10 3.87
CA PRO A 192 7.60 21.24 4.36
C PRO A 192 9.09 21.18 3.97
N PRO A 193 9.73 22.34 3.68
CA PRO A 193 11.17 22.38 3.49
C PRO A 193 11.89 22.04 4.80
N GLY A 194 12.93 21.20 4.72
CA GLY A 194 13.73 20.78 5.87
C GLY A 194 13.12 19.64 6.70
N THR A 195 12.06 18.98 6.21
CA THR A 195 11.61 17.70 6.77
C THR A 195 12.76 16.69 6.73
N ASP A 196 13.06 16.06 7.88
CA ASP A 196 13.96 14.91 7.93
C ASP A 196 13.16 13.68 7.51
N LEU A 197 13.24 13.33 6.22
CA LEU A 197 12.45 12.23 5.66
C LEU A 197 12.81 10.87 6.28
N ARG A 198 14.05 10.68 6.73
CA ARG A 198 14.48 9.41 7.33
C ARG A 198 13.90 9.29 8.74
N GLU A 199 14.05 10.33 9.55
CA GLU A 199 13.46 10.38 10.90
C GLU A 199 11.92 10.28 10.82
N THR A 200 11.30 11.05 9.92
CA THR A 200 9.84 11.04 9.73
C THR A 200 9.34 9.62 9.39
N GLN A 201 10.05 8.89 8.54
CA GLN A 201 9.67 7.51 8.22
C GLN A 201 9.93 6.52 9.35
N THR A 202 11.06 6.64 10.05
CA THR A 202 11.33 5.78 11.21
C THR A 202 10.26 5.96 12.29
N GLU A 203 9.82 7.19 12.54
CA GLU A 203 8.71 7.49 13.45
C GLU A 203 7.38 6.94 12.90
N LEU A 204 7.06 7.24 11.64
CA LEU A 204 5.81 6.83 11.01
C LEU A 204 5.63 5.32 10.97
N LEU A 205 6.66 4.58 10.57
CA LEU A 205 6.60 3.14 10.37
C LEU A 205 6.91 2.38 11.66
N GLY A 206 7.89 2.84 12.45
CA GLY A 206 8.22 2.20 13.72
C GLY A 206 7.04 2.20 14.70
N ASP A 207 6.22 3.25 14.68
CA ASP A 207 5.08 3.37 15.59
C ASP A 207 3.78 2.78 15.02
N GLN A 208 3.62 2.68 13.69
CA GLN A 208 2.36 2.23 13.08
C GLN A 208 2.39 0.83 12.46
N VAL A 209 3.56 0.27 12.14
CA VAL A 209 3.64 -1.09 11.57
C VAL A 209 3.21 -2.10 12.63
N ALA A 210 2.06 -2.74 12.38
CA ALA A 210 1.49 -3.78 13.24
C ALA A 210 2.01 -5.18 12.89
N GLY A 211 2.51 -5.39 11.67
CA GLY A 211 3.04 -6.64 11.17
C GLY A 211 3.70 -6.43 9.81
N PHE A 212 4.44 -7.43 9.34
CA PHE A 212 4.94 -7.49 7.98
C PHE A 212 5.29 -8.91 7.56
N TYR A 213 5.12 -9.20 6.28
CA TYR A 213 5.71 -10.33 5.59
C TYR A 213 6.86 -9.89 4.69
N ASP A 214 7.92 -10.68 4.68
CA ASP A 214 9.08 -10.46 3.84
C ASP A 214 9.20 -11.53 2.75
N PRO A 215 8.95 -11.21 1.47
CA PRO A 215 9.08 -12.18 0.36
C PRO A 215 10.53 -12.63 0.09
N ASP A 216 11.56 -11.88 0.51
CA ASP A 216 12.96 -12.27 0.30
C ASP A 216 13.42 -13.37 1.28
N THR A 217 12.95 -13.27 2.53
CA THR A 217 13.37 -14.15 3.63
C THR A 217 12.29 -15.15 4.05
N GLU A 218 11.07 -14.97 3.54
CA GLU A 218 9.85 -15.68 3.93
C GLU A 218 9.53 -15.52 5.44
N GLU A 219 10.06 -14.47 6.07
CA GLU A 219 9.82 -14.15 7.48
C GLU A 219 8.49 -13.38 7.62
N LEU A 220 7.64 -13.84 8.54
CA LEU A 220 6.40 -13.17 8.92
C LEU A 220 6.51 -12.68 10.36
N VAL A 221 6.22 -11.40 10.59
CA VAL A 221 6.26 -10.76 11.89
C VAL A 221 4.91 -10.16 12.23
N VAL A 222 4.48 -10.33 13.47
CA VAL A 222 3.33 -9.62 14.05
C VAL A 222 3.78 -8.91 15.33
N ARG A 223 3.41 -7.64 15.46
CA ARG A 223 3.71 -6.82 16.63
C ARG A 223 2.73 -7.11 17.74
N SER A 224 3.23 -7.40 18.92
CA SER A 224 2.44 -7.40 20.15
C SER A 224 3.32 -7.17 21.37
N ASP A 225 3.03 -6.10 22.12
CA ASP A 225 3.73 -5.79 23.37
C ASP A 225 3.31 -6.70 24.54
N ASP A 226 2.11 -7.29 24.44
CA ASP A 226 1.46 -8.02 25.53
C ASP A 226 1.16 -9.50 25.20
N ALA A 227 1.65 -10.04 24.07
CA ALA A 227 1.45 -11.44 23.61
C ALA A 227 2.14 -12.51 24.47
N THR A 228 1.97 -12.43 25.78
CA THR A 228 2.46 -13.41 26.75
C THR A 228 1.64 -14.70 26.73
N ASP A 229 0.35 -14.62 26.40
CA ASP A 229 -0.56 -15.77 26.33
C ASP A 229 -1.35 -15.82 25.00
N GLU A 230 -1.83 -14.68 24.48
CA GLU A 230 -2.65 -14.59 23.24
C GLU A 230 -2.43 -13.23 22.51
N LEU A 231 -2.69 -13.19 21.21
CA LEU A 231 -2.87 -11.96 20.43
C LEU A 231 -4.27 -11.40 20.66
N ASP A 232 -4.40 -10.09 20.67
CA ASP A 232 -5.70 -9.41 20.61
C ASP A 232 -6.28 -9.48 19.19
N ILE A 233 -7.53 -9.04 19.02
CA ILE A 233 -8.23 -9.12 17.73
C ILE A 233 -7.51 -8.30 16.65
N ALA A 234 -6.94 -7.14 17.00
CA ALA A 234 -6.16 -6.35 16.06
C ALA A 234 -4.89 -7.11 15.59
N GLY A 235 -4.17 -7.75 16.50
CA GLY A 235 -3.03 -8.61 16.20
C GLY A 235 -3.42 -9.84 15.38
N LEU A 236 -4.58 -10.44 15.61
CA LEU A 236 -5.10 -11.56 14.80
C LEU A 236 -5.43 -11.13 13.37
N LEU A 237 -6.11 -10.01 13.19
CA LEU A 237 -6.41 -9.49 11.85
C LEU A 237 -5.13 -9.09 11.11
N THR A 238 -4.14 -8.58 11.83
CA THR A 238 -2.80 -8.34 11.27
C THR A 238 -2.13 -9.65 10.87
N LEU A 239 -2.18 -10.70 11.70
CA LEU A 239 -1.65 -12.01 11.35
C LEU A 239 -2.30 -12.57 10.08
N VAL A 240 -3.63 -12.48 9.96
CA VAL A 240 -4.37 -12.90 8.77
C VAL A 240 -3.93 -12.11 7.53
N HIS A 241 -3.73 -10.81 7.66
CA HIS A 241 -3.22 -9.95 6.59
C HIS A 241 -1.84 -10.41 6.10
N GLU A 242 -0.89 -10.62 7.01
CA GLU A 242 0.46 -11.05 6.65
C GLU A 242 0.51 -12.48 6.11
N LEU A 243 -0.38 -13.35 6.61
CA LEU A 243 -0.50 -14.72 6.08
C LEU A 243 -1.00 -14.72 4.64
N GLU A 244 -1.85 -13.77 4.25
CA GLU A 244 -2.26 -13.64 2.86
C GLU A 244 -1.09 -13.23 1.97
N HIS A 245 -0.26 -12.26 2.38
CA HIS A 245 0.98 -11.94 1.66
C HIS A 245 1.87 -13.17 1.46
N ALA A 246 2.04 -13.97 2.52
CA ALA A 246 2.83 -15.20 2.47
C ALA A 246 2.23 -16.26 1.54
N LEU A 247 0.90 -16.40 1.50
CA LEU A 247 0.22 -17.35 0.62
C LEU A 247 0.31 -16.91 -0.84
N ALA A 248 -0.01 -15.65 -1.11
CA ALA A 248 0.06 -15.06 -2.45
C ALA A 248 1.47 -15.15 -3.03
N ASP A 249 2.51 -14.85 -2.25
CA ASP A 249 3.89 -14.99 -2.71
C ASP A 249 4.26 -16.44 -3.02
N ALA A 250 3.85 -17.38 -2.17
CA ALA A 250 4.20 -18.78 -2.33
C ALA A 250 3.48 -19.47 -3.50
N VAL A 251 2.23 -19.07 -3.81
CA VAL A 251 1.39 -19.69 -4.84
C VAL A 251 1.51 -18.97 -6.19
N ILE A 252 1.57 -17.64 -6.18
CA ILE A 252 1.52 -16.79 -7.37
C ILE A 252 2.88 -16.12 -7.63
N GLY A 253 3.51 -15.65 -6.55
CA GLY A 253 4.67 -14.76 -6.58
C GLY A 253 4.24 -13.31 -6.59
N LEU A 254 4.72 -12.52 -5.63
CA LEU A 254 4.40 -11.09 -5.56
C LEU A 254 5.17 -10.29 -6.64
N PRO A 255 4.60 -9.18 -7.14
CA PRO A 255 5.30 -8.25 -8.01
C PRO A 255 6.63 -7.79 -7.40
N ALA A 256 7.68 -7.75 -8.22
CA ALA A 256 8.97 -7.22 -7.81
C ALA A 256 8.94 -5.70 -7.93
N LEU A 257 8.44 -5.04 -6.88
CA LEU A 257 8.18 -3.59 -6.86
C LEU A 257 9.45 -2.73 -7.08
N ASP A 258 10.64 -3.32 -6.91
CA ASP A 258 11.96 -2.71 -7.13
C ASP A 258 12.52 -2.90 -8.56
N ASP A 259 11.83 -3.60 -9.48
CA ASP A 259 12.43 -4.00 -10.76
C ASP A 259 12.49 -2.87 -11.81
N ASN A 260 11.70 -1.80 -11.64
CA ASN A 260 11.63 -0.69 -12.58
C ASN A 260 12.02 0.66 -11.95
N PRO A 261 13.34 0.91 -11.72
CA PRO A 261 13.80 2.16 -11.15
C PRO A 261 13.39 3.35 -12.04
N GLY A 262 12.59 4.26 -11.48
CA GLY A 262 12.04 5.43 -12.17
C GLY A 262 10.57 5.31 -12.54
N ASP A 263 9.93 4.16 -12.30
CA ASP A 263 8.49 3.99 -12.48
C ASP A 263 7.72 3.94 -11.16
N GLU A 264 7.64 5.11 -10.51
CA GLU A 264 7.00 5.27 -9.20
C GLU A 264 5.47 5.13 -9.26
N ASP A 265 4.83 5.56 -10.35
CA ASP A 265 3.40 5.38 -10.56
C ASP A 265 3.03 3.90 -10.73
N GLY A 266 3.78 3.16 -11.55
CA GLY A 266 3.61 1.72 -11.71
C GLY A 266 3.83 0.98 -10.40
N ALA A 267 4.94 1.23 -9.70
CA ALA A 267 5.23 0.59 -8.42
C ALA A 267 4.15 0.85 -7.35
N LEU A 268 3.58 2.06 -7.30
CA LEU A 268 2.48 2.38 -6.39
C LEU A 268 1.17 1.68 -6.79
N ALA A 269 0.91 1.51 -8.09
CA ALA A 269 -0.24 0.77 -8.58
C ALA A 269 -0.13 -0.73 -8.28
N GLU A 270 1.05 -1.32 -8.44
CA GLU A 270 1.34 -2.71 -8.08
C GLU A 270 1.19 -2.93 -6.57
N LEU A 271 1.77 -2.06 -5.74
CA LEU A 271 1.62 -2.12 -4.28
C LEU A 271 0.14 -2.04 -3.86
N ALA A 272 -0.67 -1.20 -4.52
CA ALA A 272 -2.09 -1.12 -4.23
C ALA A 272 -2.85 -2.43 -4.51
N ILE A 273 -2.41 -3.25 -5.46
CA ILE A 273 -3.01 -4.58 -5.66
C ILE A 273 -2.55 -5.55 -4.58
N VAL A 274 -1.27 -5.55 -4.23
CA VAL A 274 -0.71 -6.42 -3.18
C VAL A 274 -1.40 -6.15 -1.83
N GLU A 275 -1.47 -4.90 -1.41
CA GLU A 275 -2.16 -4.53 -0.16
C GLU A 275 -3.68 -4.67 -0.27
N GLY A 276 -4.24 -4.39 -1.45
CA GLY A 276 -5.67 -4.58 -1.73
C GLY A 276 -6.11 -6.03 -1.57
N ASP A 277 -5.28 -6.98 -1.99
CA ASP A 277 -5.47 -8.43 -1.86
C ASP A 277 -5.50 -8.89 -0.40
N ALA A 278 -4.49 -8.51 0.38
CA ALA A 278 -4.42 -8.82 1.80
C ALA A 278 -5.58 -8.19 2.59
N VAL A 279 -5.94 -6.94 2.32
CA VAL A 279 -7.10 -6.28 2.96
C VAL A 279 -8.42 -6.91 2.53
N ALA A 280 -8.55 -7.36 1.28
CA ALA A 280 -9.74 -8.08 0.81
C ALA A 280 -9.94 -9.38 1.60
N LEU A 281 -8.89 -10.20 1.76
CA LEU A 281 -8.96 -11.41 2.57
C LEU A 281 -9.23 -11.08 4.04
N GLN A 282 -8.51 -10.11 4.61
CA GLN A 282 -8.72 -9.66 5.99
C GLN A 282 -10.17 -9.19 6.21
N THR A 283 -10.77 -8.50 5.25
CA THR A 283 -12.17 -8.06 5.30
C THR A 283 -13.12 -9.25 5.35
N ILE A 284 -12.90 -10.26 4.52
CA ILE A 284 -13.69 -11.50 4.51
C ILE A 284 -13.52 -12.22 5.86
N ALA A 285 -12.28 -12.44 6.31
CA ALA A 285 -11.98 -13.09 7.57
C ALA A 285 -12.61 -12.37 8.77
N THR A 286 -12.58 -11.03 8.78
CA THR A 286 -13.26 -10.21 9.80
C THR A 286 -14.76 -10.50 9.83
N ALA A 287 -15.39 -10.73 8.67
CA ALA A 287 -16.81 -10.98 8.58
C ALA A 287 -17.22 -12.42 8.94
N VAL A 288 -16.39 -13.43 8.63
CA VAL A 288 -16.77 -14.85 8.76
C VAL A 288 -16.07 -15.61 9.88
N ALA A 289 -14.96 -15.07 10.40
CA ALA A 289 -14.07 -15.78 11.32
C ALA A 289 -13.89 -15.05 12.67
N VAL A 290 -14.50 -13.87 12.85
CA VAL A 290 -14.45 -13.11 14.11
C VAL A 290 -15.85 -12.98 14.70
N SER A 291 -15.99 -13.27 15.99
CA SER A 291 -17.29 -13.19 16.66
C SER A 291 -17.83 -11.75 16.71
N PRO A 292 -19.16 -11.53 16.62
CA PRO A 292 -19.74 -10.19 16.75
C PRO A 292 -19.42 -9.49 18.08
N GLY A 293 -19.17 -10.26 19.15
CA GLY A 293 -18.78 -9.72 20.45
C GLY A 293 -17.37 -9.12 20.42
N ASP A 294 -16.45 -9.78 19.73
CA ASP A 294 -15.07 -9.35 19.58
C ASP A 294 -14.94 -8.17 18.63
N LEU A 295 -15.73 -8.14 17.55
CA LEU A 295 -15.84 -6.97 16.66
C LEU A 295 -16.33 -5.73 17.41
N LEU A 296 -17.32 -5.87 18.29
CA LEU A 296 -17.79 -4.75 19.13
C LEU A 296 -16.70 -4.28 20.11
N GLY A 297 -15.88 -5.21 20.61
CA GLY A 297 -14.70 -4.91 21.42
C GLY A 297 -13.69 -4.07 20.66
N LEU A 298 -13.34 -4.50 19.44
CA LEU A 298 -12.42 -3.81 18.52
C LEU A 298 -12.86 -2.38 18.21
N LEU A 299 -14.14 -2.17 17.90
CA LEU A 299 -14.70 -0.84 17.62
C LEU A 299 -14.68 0.11 18.83
N SER A 300 -14.49 -0.44 20.03
CA SER A 300 -14.42 0.33 21.28
C SER A 300 -12.98 0.45 21.80
N ASP A 301 -11.99 -0.04 21.03
CA ASP A 301 -10.58 -0.04 21.42
C ASP A 301 -9.98 1.37 21.37
N PRO A 302 -9.51 1.91 22.51
CA PRO A 302 -8.91 3.25 22.55
C PRO A 302 -7.61 3.38 21.75
N ASP A 303 -6.85 2.31 21.56
CA ASP A 303 -5.56 2.36 20.86
C ASP A 303 -5.76 2.46 19.35
N LEU A 304 -6.77 1.77 18.79
CA LEU A 304 -7.20 1.96 17.41
C LEU A 304 -7.72 3.37 17.14
N LEU A 305 -8.48 3.94 18.09
CA LEU A 305 -8.94 5.32 18.00
C LEU A 305 -7.79 6.34 18.08
N ALA A 306 -6.71 6.01 18.79
CA ALA A 306 -5.53 6.86 18.93
C ALA A 306 -4.58 6.78 17.71
N ALA A 307 -4.46 5.62 17.07
CA ALA A 307 -3.62 5.42 15.88
C ALA A 307 -4.02 6.37 14.74
N GLY A 308 -5.32 6.57 14.51
CA GLY A 308 -5.82 7.52 13.52
C GLY A 308 -5.43 8.99 13.77
N ALA A 309 -5.13 9.37 15.02
CA ALA A 309 -4.71 10.73 15.37
C ALA A 309 -3.21 11.00 15.14
N GLY A 310 -2.38 9.94 14.99
CA GLY A 310 -0.94 10.09 14.74
C GLY A 310 -0.63 10.60 13.34
N LEU A 311 -1.52 10.35 12.37
CA LEU A 311 -1.37 10.81 10.98
C LEU A 311 -1.57 12.33 10.81
N ASP A 312 -2.20 13.01 11.78
CA ASP A 312 -2.43 14.46 11.73
C ASP A 312 -1.12 15.29 11.82
N GLU A 313 -0.05 14.69 12.37
CA GLU A 313 1.27 15.33 12.51
C GLU A 313 2.16 15.12 11.26
N VAL A 314 1.73 14.25 10.35
CA VAL A 314 2.44 13.86 9.13
C VAL A 314 2.04 14.80 7.98
N PRO A 315 2.98 15.23 7.11
CA PRO A 315 2.61 15.98 5.91
C PRO A 315 1.52 15.23 5.10
N PRO A 316 0.43 15.90 4.68
CA PRO A 316 -0.71 15.23 4.06
C PRO A 316 -0.37 14.36 2.84
N TYR A 317 0.65 14.77 2.07
CA TYR A 317 1.14 13.99 0.94
C TYR A 317 1.70 12.63 1.39
N LEU A 318 2.54 12.61 2.43
CA LEU A 318 3.15 11.37 2.95
C LEU A 318 2.11 10.46 3.60
N ALA A 319 1.13 11.05 4.30
CA ALA A 319 -0.01 10.31 4.83
C ALA A 319 -0.85 9.67 3.71
N SER A 320 -1.06 10.39 2.61
CA SER A 320 -1.81 9.88 1.45
C SER A 320 -1.06 8.76 0.74
N SER A 321 0.26 8.86 0.58
CA SER A 321 1.07 7.78 0.01
C SER A 321 1.08 6.52 0.86
N LEU A 322 1.09 6.66 2.19
CA LEU A 322 1.02 5.50 3.09
C LEU A 322 -0.35 4.82 3.05
N THR A 323 -1.42 5.60 2.97
CA THR A 323 -2.79 5.08 3.07
C THR A 323 -3.37 4.61 1.72
N PHE A 324 -2.88 5.12 0.59
CA PHE A 324 -3.44 4.81 -0.72
C PHE A 324 -3.51 3.30 -1.03
N PRO A 325 -2.47 2.49 -0.83
CA PRO A 325 -2.54 1.05 -1.07
C PRO A 325 -3.62 0.35 -0.23
N TYR A 326 -3.89 0.83 0.98
CA TYR A 326 -4.89 0.27 1.91
C TYR A 326 -6.30 0.85 1.73
N VAL A 327 -6.50 1.78 0.80
CA VAL A 327 -7.80 2.45 0.57
C VAL A 327 -8.28 2.26 -0.86
N ALA A 328 -7.46 2.67 -1.83
CA ALA A 328 -7.80 2.54 -3.24
C ALA A 328 -7.62 1.08 -3.72
N GLY A 329 -6.57 0.41 -3.25
CA GLY A 329 -6.28 -0.99 -3.53
C GLY A 329 -7.45 -1.94 -3.24
N PRO A 330 -7.95 -2.01 -2.00
CA PRO A 330 -9.03 -2.93 -1.65
C PRO A 330 -10.33 -2.60 -2.38
N THR A 331 -10.59 -1.32 -2.66
CA THR A 331 -11.75 -0.93 -3.48
C THR A 331 -11.64 -1.55 -4.88
N PHE A 332 -10.47 -1.49 -5.50
CA PHE A 332 -10.23 -2.07 -6.82
C PHE A 332 -10.28 -3.61 -6.79
N VAL A 333 -9.60 -4.23 -5.83
CA VAL A 333 -9.55 -5.69 -5.67
C VAL A 333 -10.92 -6.28 -5.34
N CYS A 334 -11.68 -5.69 -4.42
CA CYS A 334 -13.01 -6.16 -4.08
C CYS A 334 -14.01 -6.04 -5.23
N ASN A 335 -13.84 -5.07 -6.14
CA ASN A 335 -14.62 -5.02 -7.37
C ASN A 335 -14.28 -6.21 -8.30
N ALA A 336 -13.01 -6.56 -8.45
CA ALA A 336 -12.61 -7.74 -9.22
C ALA A 336 -13.10 -9.05 -8.58
N TYR A 337 -13.00 -9.15 -7.25
CA TYR A 337 -13.52 -10.28 -6.49
C TYR A 337 -15.04 -10.45 -6.71
N ALA A 338 -15.82 -9.37 -6.65
CA ALA A 338 -17.26 -9.42 -6.90
C ALA A 338 -17.62 -9.91 -8.33
N GLU A 339 -16.72 -9.72 -9.30
CA GLU A 339 -16.93 -10.12 -10.70
C GLU A 339 -16.50 -11.57 -10.99
N GLY A 340 -15.46 -12.08 -10.32
CA GLY A 340 -14.85 -13.36 -10.66
C GLY A 340 -14.20 -14.14 -9.53
N GLY A 341 -14.41 -13.75 -8.28
CA GLY A 341 -13.81 -14.37 -7.09
C GLY A 341 -12.28 -14.27 -7.07
N TRP A 342 -11.62 -15.18 -6.35
CA TRP A 342 -10.16 -15.20 -6.23
C TRP A 342 -9.44 -15.42 -7.56
N ASP A 343 -10.01 -16.17 -8.51
CA ASP A 343 -9.44 -16.29 -9.87
C ASP A 343 -9.23 -14.93 -10.56
N ALA A 344 -10.13 -13.96 -10.32
CA ALA A 344 -9.99 -12.61 -10.87
C ALA A 344 -8.95 -11.79 -10.11
N VAL A 345 -8.83 -11.99 -8.80
CA VAL A 345 -7.83 -11.32 -7.97
C VAL A 345 -6.42 -11.85 -8.26
N ASP A 346 -6.25 -13.17 -8.39
CA ASP A 346 -4.98 -13.79 -8.80
C ASP A 346 -4.52 -13.30 -10.17
N ALA A 347 -5.47 -13.07 -11.10
CA ALA A 347 -5.17 -12.49 -12.39
C ALA A 347 -4.67 -11.04 -12.28
N LEU A 348 -5.14 -10.27 -11.29
CA LEU A 348 -4.61 -8.93 -11.01
C LEU A 348 -3.20 -9.00 -10.42
N LEU A 349 -2.89 -9.95 -9.52
CA LEU A 349 -1.53 -10.11 -9.00
C LEU A 349 -0.53 -10.52 -10.09
N GLN A 350 -0.95 -11.36 -11.04
CA GLN A 350 -0.10 -11.78 -12.16
C GLN A 350 0.09 -10.67 -13.23
N ALA A 351 -0.87 -9.76 -13.33
CA ALA A 351 -0.89 -8.67 -14.31
C ALA A 351 -1.48 -7.40 -13.66
N PRO A 352 -0.74 -6.77 -12.73
CA PRO A 352 -1.22 -5.60 -12.01
C PRO A 352 -1.43 -4.41 -12.96
N PRO A 353 -2.28 -3.43 -12.57
CA PRO A 353 -2.39 -2.17 -13.28
C PRO A 353 -1.03 -1.50 -13.35
N ALA A 354 -0.74 -0.88 -14.49
CA ALA A 354 0.51 -0.18 -14.74
C ALA A 354 0.50 1.26 -14.21
N THR A 355 -0.67 1.79 -13.82
CA THR A 355 -0.80 3.17 -13.35
C THR A 355 -1.79 3.29 -12.19
N THR A 356 -1.56 4.28 -11.31
CA THR A 356 -2.53 4.60 -10.26
C THR A 356 -3.86 5.13 -10.81
N ALA A 357 -3.88 5.62 -12.05
CA ALA A 357 -5.12 5.99 -12.73
C ALA A 357 -6.04 4.79 -12.95
N GLU A 358 -5.50 3.62 -13.28
CA GLU A 358 -6.28 2.38 -13.41
C GLU A 358 -6.88 1.98 -12.06
N VAL A 359 -6.09 2.05 -10.98
CA VAL A 359 -6.56 1.77 -9.61
C VAL A 359 -7.69 2.71 -9.20
N LEU A 360 -7.56 4.02 -9.47
CA LEU A 360 -8.56 5.03 -9.11
C LEU A 360 -9.86 4.93 -9.91
N PHE A 361 -9.81 4.53 -11.19
CA PHE A 361 -10.94 4.66 -12.11
C PHE A 361 -11.46 3.34 -12.71
N GLY A 362 -10.84 2.19 -12.43
CA GLY A 362 -11.39 0.87 -12.75
C GLY A 362 -11.32 0.48 -14.23
N GLY A 363 -10.42 1.06 -15.02
CA GLY A 363 -10.31 0.75 -16.45
C GLY A 363 -8.92 0.99 -17.01
N PRO A 364 -8.52 0.24 -18.07
CA PRO A 364 -7.15 0.25 -18.56
C PRO A 364 -6.76 1.61 -19.08
N VAL A 365 -5.54 2.03 -18.73
CA VAL A 365 -4.91 3.25 -19.22
C VAL A 365 -3.67 2.84 -20.01
N ASP A 366 -3.56 3.31 -21.25
CA ASP A 366 -2.30 3.22 -21.99
C ASP A 366 -1.49 4.48 -21.66
N PRO A 367 -0.54 4.45 -20.70
CA PRO A 367 0.19 5.64 -20.32
C PRO A 367 1.01 6.18 -21.49
N VAL A 368 0.96 7.49 -21.67
CA VAL A 368 1.72 8.22 -22.68
C VAL A 368 2.84 8.99 -21.99
N ASP A 369 4.08 8.70 -22.36
CA ASP A 369 5.22 9.48 -21.89
C ASP A 369 5.08 10.96 -22.32
N PRO A 370 5.17 11.92 -21.38
CA PRO A 370 5.16 13.33 -21.74
C PRO A 370 6.41 13.68 -22.57
N GLU A 371 6.34 14.77 -23.35
CA GLU A 371 7.53 15.21 -24.11
C GLU A 371 8.70 15.49 -23.15
N PRO A 372 9.90 14.94 -23.41
CA PRO A 372 11.03 15.08 -22.50
C PRO A 372 11.44 16.54 -22.29
N LEU A 373 11.69 16.91 -21.05
CA LEU A 373 12.20 18.22 -20.68
C LEU A 373 13.73 18.24 -20.76
N THR A 374 14.31 19.32 -21.28
CA THR A 374 15.77 19.43 -21.44
C THR A 374 16.47 20.04 -20.23
N GLY A 375 15.71 20.66 -19.31
CA GLY A 375 16.24 21.44 -18.20
C GLY A 375 16.91 22.75 -18.64
N PRO A 376 17.29 23.62 -17.68
CA PRO A 376 17.98 24.87 -17.96
C PRO A 376 19.46 24.66 -18.37
N GLU A 377 20.04 25.62 -19.11
CA GLU A 377 21.46 25.58 -19.44
C GLU A 377 22.34 25.56 -18.17
N GLY A 378 23.36 24.71 -18.17
CA GLY A 378 24.28 24.59 -17.03
C GLY A 378 23.72 23.79 -15.85
N HIS A 379 22.61 23.06 -16.03
CA HIS A 379 22.12 22.08 -15.06
C HIS A 379 22.25 20.66 -15.61
N GLU A 380 22.44 19.70 -14.70
CA GLU A 380 22.48 18.28 -15.00
C GLU A 380 21.23 17.61 -14.41
N LEU A 381 20.63 16.68 -15.16
CA LEU A 381 19.51 15.87 -14.67
C LEU A 381 20.06 14.94 -13.57
N VAL A 382 19.50 15.07 -12.37
CA VAL A 382 19.84 14.25 -11.20
C VAL A 382 18.93 13.04 -11.16
N GLU A 383 17.62 13.27 -11.26
CA GLU A 383 16.59 12.25 -11.07
C GLU A 383 15.39 12.55 -11.97
N GLU A 384 14.76 11.51 -12.51
CA GLU A 384 13.47 11.58 -13.20
C GLU A 384 12.64 10.33 -12.91
N ARG A 385 11.37 10.52 -12.56
CA ARG A 385 10.45 9.42 -12.22
C ARG A 385 9.07 9.65 -12.82
N THR A 386 8.31 8.57 -13.02
CA THR A 386 6.89 8.69 -13.34
C THR A 386 6.13 9.34 -12.19
N PHE A 387 5.08 10.10 -12.49
CA PHE A 387 4.28 10.80 -11.51
C PHE A 387 2.79 10.60 -11.83
N GLY A 388 2.16 9.78 -10.99
CA GLY A 388 0.84 9.22 -11.23
C GLY A 388 -0.34 10.15 -10.99
N ALA A 389 -1.52 9.64 -11.33
CA ALA A 389 -2.78 10.31 -11.03
C ALA A 389 -3.03 10.40 -9.52
N ALA A 390 -2.70 9.36 -8.74
CA ALA A 390 -2.84 9.39 -7.29
C ALA A 390 -1.97 10.47 -6.66
N GLN A 391 -0.68 10.50 -6.97
CA GLN A 391 0.25 11.53 -6.47
C GLN A 391 -0.25 12.95 -6.80
N LEU A 392 -0.73 13.15 -8.03
CA LEU A 392 -1.27 14.45 -8.45
C LEU A 392 -2.55 14.82 -7.69
N SER A 393 -3.42 13.84 -7.41
CA SER A 393 -4.64 14.07 -6.63
C SER A 393 -4.33 14.50 -5.19
N TRP A 394 -3.24 13.99 -4.59
CA TRP A 394 -2.83 14.38 -3.23
C TRP A 394 -2.32 15.81 -3.18
N LEU A 395 -1.58 16.25 -4.20
CA LEU A 395 -1.20 17.66 -4.36
C LEU A 395 -2.44 18.57 -4.46
N PHE A 396 -3.49 18.12 -5.15
CA PHE A 396 -4.76 18.84 -5.27
C PHE A 396 -5.57 18.81 -3.97
N ALA A 397 -5.43 17.76 -3.15
CA ALA A 397 -6.10 17.62 -1.86
C ALA A 397 -5.47 18.49 -0.76
N ALA A 398 -4.18 18.80 -0.84
CA ALA A 398 -3.50 19.68 0.12
C ALA A 398 -2.49 20.63 -0.57
N PRO A 399 -2.96 21.64 -1.33
CA PRO A 399 -2.05 22.59 -1.99
C PRO A 399 -1.10 23.29 -1.02
N GLY A 400 0.21 23.09 -1.20
CA GLY A 400 1.25 23.59 -0.30
C GLY A 400 1.21 22.98 1.11
N GLY A 401 0.71 21.75 1.25
CA GLY A 401 0.59 21.02 2.51
C GLY A 401 -0.61 21.44 3.38
N ASP A 402 -1.59 22.15 2.83
CA ASP A 402 -2.74 22.70 3.57
C ASP A 402 -4.06 22.15 3.03
N ILE A 403 -4.66 21.19 3.76
CA ILE A 403 -5.93 20.54 3.40
C ILE A 403 -7.08 21.56 3.29
N SER A 404 -7.01 22.69 3.99
CA SER A 404 -8.05 23.74 3.87
C SER A 404 -8.08 24.41 2.49
N GLN A 405 -7.05 24.17 1.67
CA GLN A 405 -6.93 24.66 0.30
C GLN A 405 -7.28 23.62 -0.75
N ALA A 406 -7.81 22.45 -0.37
CA ALA A 406 -8.19 21.40 -1.31
C ALA A 406 -8.98 21.95 -2.51
N LEU A 407 -8.65 21.45 -3.70
CA LEU A 407 -9.49 21.65 -4.88
C LEU A 407 -10.82 20.89 -4.71
N ASP A 408 -11.84 21.29 -5.48
CA ASP A 408 -13.09 20.54 -5.52
C ASP A 408 -12.84 19.17 -6.17
N ASP A 409 -13.13 18.10 -5.43
CA ASP A 409 -12.98 16.70 -5.84
C ASP A 409 -11.61 16.35 -6.45
N PRO A 410 -10.52 16.34 -5.64
CA PRO A 410 -9.15 16.19 -6.12
C PRO A 410 -8.92 14.94 -6.99
N VAL A 411 -9.61 13.84 -6.68
CA VAL A 411 -9.52 12.59 -7.45
C VAL A 411 -10.19 12.75 -8.81
N GLU A 412 -11.39 13.33 -8.90
CA GLU A 412 -12.03 13.55 -10.21
C GLU A 412 -11.24 14.53 -11.10
N GLN A 413 -10.52 15.49 -10.53
CA GLN A 413 -9.69 16.44 -11.29
C GLN A 413 -8.55 15.77 -12.06
N VAL A 414 -8.08 14.60 -11.63
CA VAL A 414 -7.01 13.85 -12.31
C VAL A 414 -7.54 12.81 -13.30
N ARG A 415 -8.86 12.72 -13.52
CA ARG A 415 -9.43 11.77 -14.50
C ARG A 415 -8.92 11.97 -15.93
N GLY A 416 -8.51 13.19 -16.28
CA GLY A 416 -7.90 13.49 -17.58
C GLY A 416 -6.43 13.09 -17.70
N TRP A 417 -5.78 12.64 -16.62
CA TRP A 417 -4.37 12.25 -16.64
C TRP A 417 -4.14 11.04 -17.56
N GLN A 418 -3.09 11.10 -18.39
CA GLN A 418 -2.68 10.01 -19.28
C GLN A 418 -1.21 9.63 -19.12
N GLY A 419 -0.47 10.28 -18.24
CA GLY A 419 0.96 10.09 -18.06
C GLY A 419 1.59 11.30 -17.40
N GLY A 420 2.59 11.09 -16.56
CA GLY A 420 3.22 12.16 -15.81
C GLY A 420 4.66 11.82 -15.45
N ARG A 421 5.49 12.85 -15.34
CA ARG A 421 6.87 12.76 -14.85
C ARG A 421 7.18 13.92 -13.93
N ILE A 422 8.05 13.65 -12.96
CA ILE A 422 8.74 14.64 -12.16
C ILE A 422 10.24 14.50 -12.42
N SER A 423 10.95 15.61 -12.61
CA SER A 423 12.40 15.58 -12.74
C SER A 423 13.08 16.68 -11.93
N LEU A 424 14.29 16.36 -11.44
CA LEU A 424 15.17 17.23 -10.67
C LEU A 424 16.43 17.52 -11.47
N TRP A 425 16.72 18.79 -11.68
CA TRP A 425 17.97 19.27 -12.26
C TRP A 425 18.75 20.09 -11.23
N ARG A 426 20.06 19.86 -11.16
CA ARG A 426 20.96 20.58 -10.27
C ARG A 426 21.99 21.36 -11.07
N GLN A 427 22.29 22.58 -10.63
CA GLN A 427 23.30 23.42 -11.26
C GLN A 427 24.68 22.73 -11.26
N ALA A 428 25.31 22.65 -12.44
CA ALA A 428 26.62 22.04 -12.61
C ALA A 428 27.71 22.81 -11.83
N ASP A 429 28.71 22.08 -11.30
CA ASP A 429 29.88 22.61 -10.58
C ASP A 429 29.61 23.33 -9.25
N THR A 430 28.40 23.23 -8.67
CA THR A 430 28.12 23.67 -7.30
C THR A 430 28.08 22.48 -6.35
N THR A 431 28.65 22.65 -5.15
CA THR A 431 28.49 21.72 -4.02
C THR A 431 27.56 22.30 -2.95
N GLU A 432 26.88 23.41 -3.25
CA GLU A 432 25.92 24.07 -2.36
C GLU A 432 24.51 23.73 -2.86
N ALA A 433 23.60 23.43 -1.93
CA ALA A 433 22.20 23.04 -2.20
C ALA A 433 21.32 24.23 -2.68
N GLY A 434 21.80 24.98 -3.67
CA GLY A 434 21.10 26.10 -4.31
C GLY A 434 21.11 25.95 -5.83
N GLY A 435 20.03 26.39 -6.48
CA GLY A 435 19.84 26.21 -7.92
C GLY A 435 19.25 24.85 -8.32
N ASP A 436 18.56 24.16 -7.40
CA ASP A 436 17.78 22.97 -7.74
C ASP A 436 16.48 23.38 -8.44
N VAL A 437 16.25 22.81 -9.61
CA VAL A 437 15.11 23.07 -10.47
C VAL A 437 14.30 21.79 -10.56
N VAL A 438 13.02 21.88 -10.24
CA VAL A 438 12.09 20.75 -10.33
C VAL A 438 11.07 21.04 -11.41
N ALA A 439 10.76 20.06 -12.24
CA ALA A 439 9.67 20.20 -13.20
C ALA A 439 8.73 19.01 -13.16
N LEU A 440 7.44 19.29 -13.28
CA LEU A 440 6.38 18.34 -13.53
C LEU A 440 5.96 18.45 -14.99
N SER A 441 5.68 17.32 -15.62
CA SER A 441 5.22 17.24 -17.01
C SER A 441 4.14 16.17 -17.12
N PHE A 442 2.99 16.52 -17.69
CA PHE A 442 1.82 15.65 -17.78
C PHE A 442 1.25 15.63 -19.19
N VAL A 443 0.64 14.51 -19.56
CA VAL A 443 -0.23 14.37 -20.74
C VAL A 443 -1.68 14.54 -20.29
N ASP A 444 -2.33 15.57 -20.81
CA ASP A 444 -3.69 16.02 -20.51
C ASP A 444 -4.69 15.51 -21.55
N GLY A 445 -5.47 14.51 -21.16
CA GLY A 445 -6.64 14.02 -21.86
C GLY A 445 -7.87 14.93 -21.77
N GLY A 446 -7.81 15.97 -20.92
CA GLY A 446 -8.80 17.02 -20.78
C GLY A 446 -8.97 17.49 -19.34
N GLY A 447 -8.77 18.80 -19.13
CA GLY A 447 -9.08 19.50 -17.86
C GLY A 447 -7.90 19.64 -16.91
N LEU A 448 -6.79 18.95 -17.14
CA LEU A 448 -5.65 18.93 -16.23
C LEU A 448 -4.94 20.30 -16.17
N CYS A 449 -4.85 21.03 -17.29
CA CYS A 449 -4.25 22.36 -17.30
C CYS A 449 -4.91 23.34 -16.32
N ASP A 450 -6.24 23.36 -16.26
CA ASP A 450 -7.00 24.25 -15.37
C ASP A 450 -6.79 23.84 -13.90
N ALA A 451 -6.86 22.54 -13.60
CA ALA A 451 -6.64 22.00 -12.26
C ALA A 451 -5.21 22.27 -11.75
N VAL A 452 -4.19 21.99 -12.56
CA VAL A 452 -2.78 22.28 -12.25
C VAL A 452 -2.57 23.78 -12.03
N THR A 453 -3.19 24.62 -12.85
CA THR A 453 -3.11 26.08 -12.70
C THR A 453 -3.72 26.55 -11.38
N GLU A 454 -4.89 26.02 -11.02
CA GLU A 454 -5.56 26.35 -9.77
C GLU A 454 -4.77 25.85 -8.55
N TRP A 455 -4.28 24.61 -8.59
CA TRP A 455 -3.40 24.05 -7.57
C TRP A 455 -2.18 24.94 -7.33
N TRP A 456 -1.44 25.30 -8.38
CA TRP A 456 -0.22 26.10 -8.23
C TRP A 456 -0.52 27.49 -7.64
N GLN A 457 -1.62 28.14 -8.02
CA GLN A 457 -2.03 29.43 -7.45
C GLN A 457 -2.29 29.36 -5.94
N ARG A 458 -2.73 28.20 -5.44
CA ARG A 458 -2.94 27.95 -4.00
C ARG A 458 -1.63 27.54 -3.31
N THR A 459 -0.74 26.84 -4.00
CA THR A 459 0.55 26.34 -3.49
C THR A 459 1.63 27.44 -3.41
N GLU A 460 1.87 28.19 -4.49
CA GLU A 460 2.99 29.14 -4.61
C GLU A 460 3.13 30.13 -3.44
N PRO A 461 2.04 30.76 -2.90
CA PRO A 461 2.15 31.66 -1.76
C PRO A 461 2.71 31.04 -0.48
N ARG A 462 2.81 29.70 -0.43
CA ARG A 462 3.29 28.91 0.72
C ARG A 462 4.74 28.44 0.55
N LEU A 463 5.33 28.56 -0.64
CA LEU A 463 6.68 28.05 -0.95
C LEU A 463 7.84 29.02 -0.68
N GLY A 464 7.56 30.11 0.06
CA GLY A 464 8.59 31.08 0.44
C GLY A 464 9.14 31.84 -0.77
N ASP A 465 10.42 31.61 -1.09
CA ASP A 465 11.14 32.31 -2.16
C ASP A 465 11.11 31.56 -3.52
N ARG A 466 10.60 30.32 -3.56
CA ARG A 466 10.47 29.57 -4.83
C ARG A 466 9.34 30.15 -5.68
N VAL A 467 9.53 30.15 -6.98
CA VAL A 467 8.55 30.60 -7.98
C VAL A 467 8.29 29.50 -9.01
N GLY A 468 7.09 29.47 -9.57
CA GLY A 468 6.73 28.49 -10.58
C GLY A 468 6.16 29.09 -11.85
N THR A 469 6.43 28.40 -12.96
CA THR A 469 5.89 28.72 -14.28
C THR A 469 5.08 27.54 -14.78
N ILE A 470 3.88 27.81 -15.29
CA ILE A 470 3.00 26.78 -15.85
C ILE A 470 2.86 27.03 -17.35
N VAL A 471 3.07 25.99 -18.15
CA VAL A 471 2.89 26.02 -19.60
C VAL A 471 2.00 24.87 -20.04
N CYS A 472 0.85 25.20 -20.62
CA CYS A 472 0.00 24.24 -21.29
C CYS A 472 0.15 24.40 -22.81
N ARG A 473 0.63 23.36 -23.50
CA ARG A 473 0.85 23.35 -24.95
C ARG A 473 0.29 22.06 -25.55
N GLY A 474 -0.79 22.20 -26.31
CA GLY A 474 -1.47 21.02 -26.87
C GLY A 474 -2.09 20.20 -25.74
N ASP A 475 -1.70 18.94 -25.67
CA ASP A 475 -2.01 17.97 -24.61
C ASP A 475 -0.92 17.93 -23.52
N GLN A 476 0.12 18.76 -23.57
CA GLN A 476 1.14 18.76 -22.53
C GLN A 476 0.90 19.87 -21.50
N VAL A 477 0.94 19.52 -20.22
CA VAL A 477 0.90 20.46 -19.08
C VAL A 477 2.19 20.34 -18.32
N MET A 478 2.91 21.46 -18.18
CA MET A 478 4.22 21.50 -17.53
C MET A 478 4.23 22.54 -16.41
N VAL A 479 4.89 22.23 -15.31
CA VAL A 479 5.16 23.14 -14.19
C VAL A 479 6.64 23.13 -13.91
N GLY A 480 7.33 24.25 -14.04
CA GLY A 480 8.73 24.41 -13.68
C GLY A 480 8.83 25.22 -12.39
N VAL A 481 9.65 24.78 -11.43
CA VAL A 481 9.82 25.43 -10.13
C VAL A 481 11.31 25.67 -9.87
N ALA A 482 11.66 26.92 -9.56
CA ALA A 482 13.04 27.35 -9.30
C ALA A 482 13.09 28.57 -8.36
N ASP A 483 14.30 29.08 -8.11
CA ASP A 483 14.52 30.30 -7.31
C ASP A 483 14.12 31.60 -8.05
N ASP A 484 13.97 31.53 -9.38
CA ASP A 484 13.56 32.65 -10.23
C ASP A 484 12.76 32.19 -11.46
N GLU A 485 11.94 33.09 -12.00
CA GLU A 485 10.99 32.80 -13.09
C GLU A 485 11.69 32.47 -14.41
N GLU A 486 12.87 33.04 -14.67
CA GLU A 486 13.64 32.79 -15.89
C GLU A 486 14.15 31.34 -15.90
N THR A 487 14.69 30.88 -14.77
CA THR A 487 15.15 29.51 -14.58
C THR A 487 13.99 28.51 -14.60
N ALA A 488 12.87 28.83 -13.94
CA ALA A 488 11.66 28.00 -13.94
C ALA A 488 11.11 27.82 -15.37
N MET A 489 11.07 28.88 -16.18
CA MET A 489 10.63 28.82 -17.57
C MET A 489 11.63 28.07 -18.47
N ALA A 490 12.94 28.24 -18.24
CA ALA A 490 13.97 27.54 -18.99
C ALA A 490 13.90 26.01 -18.82
N ALA A 491 13.48 25.53 -17.64
CA ALA A 491 13.26 24.11 -17.36
C ALA A 491 12.25 23.47 -18.32
N LEU A 492 11.28 24.26 -18.80
CA LEU A 492 10.18 23.83 -19.66
C LEU A 492 10.52 23.94 -21.16
N GLY A 493 11.79 24.19 -21.52
CA GLY A 493 12.24 24.33 -22.91
C GLY A 493 11.86 25.66 -23.56
N GLY A 494 11.82 26.74 -22.77
CA GLY A 494 11.53 28.13 -23.18
C GLY A 494 12.50 28.75 -24.17
#